data_AF-A0A161SFS5-F1
#
_entry.id   AF-A0A161SFS5-F1
#
_cell.length_a   1.000
_cell.length_b   1.000
_cell.length_c   1.000
_cell.angle_alpha   90.00
_cell.angle_beta   90.00
_cell.angle_gamma   90.00
#
_symmetry.space_group_name_H-M   'P 1'
#
loop_
_entity.id
_entity.type
_entity.pdbx_description
1 polymer ?
#
loop_
_entity_poly.entity_id
_entity_poly.type
_entity_poly.pdbx_seq_one_letter_code
_entity_poly.pdbx_strand_id
1 'polypeptide(L)'
;MKFSYYNITSKILLFVFCLLPFLGMAVFFIQVGNGLTMSLGGLMIFLILVFTYKSFFIKVSIDESGVTYKSLLKEKHLRWDEVKDILIVVRERRSVPDYYRFEEWMNAGKAGKSYFVLFRTTEGFPVNPMFMFSAPIDEDYISVQFRPAIKRAIEKYQK
;
A
#
# COMPACT_ATOMS: atom_id res chain seq x y z
N MET A 1 10.19 -15.51 7.80
CA MET A 1 9.47 -15.35 6.51
C MET A 1 9.18 -13.88 6.38
N LYS A 2 9.88 -13.19 5.47
CA LYS A 2 9.73 -11.75 5.26
C LYS A 2 8.48 -11.48 4.43
N PHE A 3 7.49 -10.79 4.99
CA PHE A 3 6.34 -10.35 4.19
C PHE A 3 6.77 -9.15 3.34
N SER A 4 6.40 -9.15 2.07
CA SER A 4 6.64 -8.03 1.14
C SER A 4 5.37 -7.78 0.35
N TYR A 5 4.77 -6.60 0.52
CA TYR A 5 3.47 -6.26 -0.07
C TYR A 5 3.49 -6.31 -1.60
N TYR A 6 4.63 -5.95 -2.20
CA TYR A 6 4.87 -6.03 -3.63
C TYR A 6 5.94 -7.09 -3.93
N ASN A 7 5.55 -8.36 -3.90
CA ASN A 7 6.45 -9.46 -4.30
C ASN A 7 6.70 -9.44 -5.82
N ILE A 8 7.82 -10.01 -6.25
CA ILE A 8 8.27 -9.98 -7.65
C ILE A 8 7.20 -10.59 -8.58
N THR A 9 6.58 -11.69 -8.17
CA THR A 9 5.50 -12.36 -8.92
C THR A 9 4.32 -11.44 -9.20
N SER A 10 3.82 -10.71 -8.20
CA SER A 10 2.71 -9.77 -8.37
C SER A 10 3.09 -8.60 -9.27
N LYS A 11 4.36 -8.15 -9.21
CA LYS A 11 4.87 -7.11 -10.12
C LYS A 11 4.90 -7.57 -11.56
N ILE A 12 5.36 -8.81 -11.81
CA ILE A 12 5.38 -9.41 -13.15
C ILE A 12 3.96 -9.55 -13.69
N LEU A 13 3.03 -10.08 -12.91
CA LEU A 13 1.63 -10.22 -13.31
C LEU A 13 1.00 -8.85 -13.65
N LEU A 14 1.21 -7.84 -12.80
CA LEU A 14 0.72 -6.49 -13.05
C LEU A 14 1.35 -5.89 -14.32
N PHE A 15 2.62 -6.14 -14.56
CA PHE A 15 3.29 -5.68 -15.77
C PHE A 15 2.70 -6.33 -17.03
N VAL A 16 2.61 -7.67 -17.05
CA VAL A 16 2.16 -8.44 -18.21
C VAL A 16 0.68 -8.21 -18.52
N PHE A 17 -0.18 -8.18 -17.50
CA PHE A 17 -1.62 -8.12 -17.71
C PHE A 17 -2.21 -6.71 -17.70
N CYS A 18 -1.53 -5.73 -17.10
CA CYS A 18 -2.03 -4.35 -17.02
C CYS A 18 -1.15 -3.37 -17.80
N LEU A 19 0.15 -3.29 -17.50
CA LEU A 19 1.02 -2.25 -18.07
C LEU A 19 1.32 -2.48 -19.55
N LEU A 20 1.60 -3.72 -19.95
CA LEU A 20 1.94 -4.05 -21.34
C LEU A 20 0.76 -3.80 -22.31
N PRO A 21 -0.49 -4.23 -22.02
CA PRO A 21 -1.63 -3.89 -22.87
C PRO A 21 -1.94 -2.39 -22.90
N PHE A 22 -1.79 -1.70 -21.76
CA PHE A 22 -1.94 -0.24 -21.71
C PHE A 22 -0.91 0.47 -22.57
N LEU A 23 0.34 0.00 -22.55
CA LEU A 23 1.40 0.55 -23.40
C LEU A 23 1.09 0.32 -24.88
N GLY A 24 0.61 -0.87 -25.25
CA GLY A 24 0.17 -1.17 -26.62
C GLY A 24 -0.94 -0.22 -27.09
N MET A 25 -1.95 0.01 -26.26
CA MET A 25 -3.04 0.96 -26.54
C MET A 25 -2.54 2.40 -26.67
N ALA A 26 -1.62 2.82 -25.81
CA ALA A 26 -1.05 4.16 -25.87
C ALA A 26 -0.27 4.38 -27.18
N VAL A 27 0.55 3.40 -27.58
CA VAL A 27 1.28 3.42 -28.86
C VAL A 27 0.30 3.44 -30.03
N PHE A 28 -0.76 2.63 -29.99
CA PHE A 28 -1.79 2.61 -31.02
C PHE A 28 -2.48 3.98 -31.18
N PHE A 29 -2.87 4.63 -30.09
CA PHE A 29 -3.51 5.96 -30.14
C PHE A 29 -2.59 7.06 -30.69
N ILE A 30 -1.29 6.96 -30.42
CA ILE A 30 -0.29 7.85 -31.01
C ILE A 30 -0.16 7.60 -32.52
N GLN A 31 -0.17 6.33 -32.96
CA GLN A 31 -0.07 5.97 -34.37
C GLN A 31 -1.29 6.38 -35.22
N VAL A 32 -2.50 6.38 -34.65
CA VAL A 32 -3.72 6.85 -35.35
C VAL A 32 -3.61 8.33 -35.78
N GLY A 33 -2.82 9.13 -35.06
CA GLY A 33 -2.38 10.45 -35.54
C GLY A 33 -3.42 11.59 -35.49
N ASN A 34 -4.63 11.35 -34.97
CA ASN A 34 -5.60 12.42 -34.71
C ASN A 34 -5.25 13.16 -33.40
N GLY A 35 -5.40 14.49 -33.35
CA GLY A 35 -5.06 15.30 -32.17
C GLY A 35 -5.73 14.82 -30.87
N LEU A 36 -6.96 14.30 -30.94
CA LEU A 36 -7.64 13.72 -29.78
C LEU A 36 -6.98 12.41 -29.32
N THR A 37 -6.61 11.53 -30.25
CA THR A 37 -5.99 10.23 -29.91
C THR A 37 -4.55 10.42 -29.44
N MET A 38 -3.80 11.37 -30.00
CA MET A 38 -2.47 11.72 -29.50
C MET A 38 -2.51 12.21 -28.05
N SER A 39 -3.48 13.06 -27.71
CA SER A 39 -3.67 13.55 -26.34
C SER A 39 -4.01 12.42 -25.37
N LEU A 40 -4.90 11.50 -25.76
CA LEU A 40 -5.22 10.30 -24.98
C LEU A 40 -4.00 9.38 -24.82
N GLY A 41 -3.22 9.18 -25.88
CA GLY A 41 -1.98 8.40 -25.83
C GLY A 41 -0.97 8.99 -24.85
N GLY A 42 -0.77 10.31 -24.87
CA GLY A 42 0.08 11.02 -23.91
C GLY A 42 -0.38 10.84 -22.46
N LEU A 43 -1.69 10.97 -22.19
CA LEU A 43 -2.26 10.72 -20.87
C LEU A 43 -2.05 9.26 -20.42
N MET A 44 -2.23 8.29 -21.32
CA MET A 44 -1.99 6.88 -21.01
C MET A 44 -0.52 6.60 -20.67
N ILE A 45 0.43 7.18 -21.42
CA ILE A 45 1.86 7.06 -21.10
C ILE A 45 2.14 7.65 -19.71
N PHE A 46 1.59 8.82 -19.41
CA PHE A 46 1.73 9.43 -18.09
C PHE A 46 1.22 8.50 -16.98
N LEU A 47 0.03 7.91 -17.15
CA LEU A 47 -0.52 6.95 -16.19
C LEU A 47 0.37 5.71 -16.05
N ILE A 48 0.89 5.17 -17.16
CA ILE A 48 1.84 4.04 -17.14
C ILE A 48 3.08 4.38 -16.31
N LEU A 49 3.65 5.57 -16.49
CA LEU A 49 4.80 6.02 -15.71
C LEU A 49 4.47 6.09 -14.21
N VAL A 50 3.32 6.66 -13.84
CA VAL A 50 2.86 6.73 -12.44
C VAL A 50 2.66 5.34 -11.85
N PHE A 51 2.01 4.42 -12.58
CA PHE A 51 1.77 3.05 -12.11
C PHE A 51 3.05 2.22 -12.01
N THR A 52 3.95 2.38 -12.98
CA THR A 52 5.28 1.74 -12.97
C THR A 52 6.06 2.23 -11.75
N TYR A 53 6.09 3.55 -11.53
CA TYR A 53 6.76 4.12 -10.37
C TYR A 53 6.25 3.50 -9.06
N LYS A 54 4.92 3.50 -8.87
CA LYS A 54 4.31 2.97 -7.65
C LYS A 54 4.55 1.47 -7.47
N SER A 55 4.45 0.69 -8.54
CA SER A 55 4.54 -0.78 -8.46
C SER A 55 5.98 -1.26 -8.24
N PHE A 56 6.97 -0.56 -8.79
CA PHE A 56 8.36 -1.01 -8.72
C PHE A 56 9.12 -0.42 -7.54
N PHE A 57 8.93 0.86 -7.22
CA PHE A 57 9.74 1.55 -6.22
C PHE A 57 9.15 1.57 -4.82
N ILE A 58 7.83 1.45 -4.67
CA ILE A 58 7.22 1.36 -3.34
C ILE A 58 7.31 -0.09 -2.86
N LYS A 59 7.87 -0.27 -1.66
CA LYS A 59 7.98 -1.56 -0.99
C LYS A 59 7.67 -1.39 0.49
N VAL A 60 6.79 -2.25 0.99
CA VAL A 60 6.57 -2.43 2.42
C VAL A 60 6.99 -3.83 2.80
N SER A 61 7.89 -3.95 3.78
CA SER A 61 8.30 -5.21 4.36
C SER A 61 8.02 -5.29 5.85
N ILE A 62 7.68 -6.49 6.30
CA ILE A 62 7.53 -6.83 7.72
C ILE A 62 8.44 -8.02 7.98
N ASP A 63 9.39 -7.85 8.89
CA ASP A 63 10.38 -8.86 9.29
C ASP A 63 10.75 -8.71 10.78
N GLU A 64 11.84 -9.36 11.19
CA GLU A 64 12.29 -9.44 12.59
C GLU A 64 12.73 -8.10 13.15
N SER A 65 13.20 -7.17 12.32
CA SER A 65 13.62 -5.86 12.80
C SER A 65 12.46 -4.87 12.92
N GLY A 66 11.33 -5.13 12.25
CA GLY A 66 10.15 -4.30 12.34
C GLY A 66 9.37 -4.18 11.03
N VAL A 67 8.80 -3.00 10.82
CA VAL A 67 8.08 -2.62 9.60
C VAL A 67 8.89 -1.59 8.84
N THR A 68 9.20 -1.86 7.57
CA THR A 68 9.94 -0.94 6.71
C THR A 68 9.09 -0.54 5.52
N TYR A 69 8.95 0.77 5.32
CA TYR A 69 8.50 1.38 4.08
C TYR A 69 9.71 1.91 3.32
N LYS A 70 9.81 1.59 2.03
CA LYS A 70 10.83 2.13 1.13
C LYS A 70 10.19 2.59 -0.17
N SER A 71 10.61 3.76 -0.62
CA SER A 71 10.32 4.35 -1.92
C SER A 71 11.59 5.00 -2.47
N LEU A 72 11.55 5.56 -3.69
CA LEU A 72 12.69 6.32 -4.23
C LEU A 72 13.05 7.55 -3.41
N LEU A 73 12.06 8.21 -2.80
CA LEU A 73 12.22 9.51 -2.13
C LEU A 73 12.22 9.43 -0.61
N LYS A 74 11.69 8.33 -0.06
CA LYS A 74 11.46 8.18 1.38
C LYS A 74 11.67 6.74 1.80
N GLU A 75 12.47 6.57 2.84
CA GLU A 75 12.63 5.33 3.58
C GLU A 75 12.22 5.58 5.02
N LYS A 76 11.48 4.65 5.60
CA LYS A 76 11.03 4.73 6.99
C LYS A 76 11.01 3.33 7.58
N HIS A 77 11.62 3.18 8.73
CA HIS A 77 11.62 1.94 9.49
C HIS A 77 11.05 2.20 10.87
N LEU A 78 10.12 1.36 11.30
CA LEU A 78 9.61 1.32 12.67
C LEU A 78 10.05 -0.01 13.26
N ARG A 79 10.82 0.04 14.34
CA ARG A 79 11.26 -1.17 15.05
C ARG A 79 10.15 -1.68 15.96
N TRP A 80 10.13 -2.99 16.25
CA TRP A 80 9.08 -3.57 17.07
C TRP A 80 9.00 -3.00 18.49
N ASP A 81 10.14 -2.64 19.09
CA ASP A 81 10.24 -1.98 20.39
C ASP A 81 9.66 -0.56 20.40
N GLU A 82 9.59 0.09 19.22
CA GLU A 82 9.00 1.42 19.06
C GLU A 82 7.49 1.35 18.78
N VAL A 83 7.00 0.24 18.24
CA VAL A 83 5.58 0.07 17.90
C VAL A 83 4.76 -0.11 19.17
N LYS A 84 4.08 0.96 19.58
CA LYS A 84 3.20 0.97 20.77
C LYS A 84 1.90 0.19 20.55
N ASP A 85 1.33 0.28 19.36
CA ASP A 85 0.06 -0.37 19.05
C ASP A 85 -0.06 -0.62 17.54
N ILE A 86 -0.94 -1.55 17.19
CA ILE A 86 -1.31 -1.85 15.82
C ILE A 86 -2.83 -1.66 15.71
N LEU A 87 -3.25 -0.70 14.89
CA LEU A 87 -4.67 -0.39 14.71
C LEU A 87 -5.17 -0.91 13.37
N ILE A 88 -6.38 -1.42 13.33
CA ILE A 88 -7.14 -1.65 12.11
C ILE A 88 -7.99 -0.42 11.84
N VAL A 89 -7.75 0.19 10.69
CA VAL A 89 -8.49 1.33 10.18
C VAL A 89 -9.61 0.83 9.28
N VAL A 90 -10.85 1.05 9.74
CA VAL A 90 -12.06 0.65 9.04
C VAL A 90 -12.56 1.83 8.21
N ARG A 91 -12.45 1.70 6.88
CA ARG A 91 -12.93 2.71 5.94
C ARG A 91 -14.39 2.44 5.56
N GLU A 92 -15.31 2.64 6.48
CA GLU A 92 -16.74 2.51 6.22
C GLU A 92 -17.34 3.82 5.69
N ARG A 93 -17.08 4.24 4.45
CA ARG A 93 -17.78 5.35 3.73
C ARG A 93 -18.07 6.66 4.52
N ARG A 94 -17.48 6.87 5.69
CA ARG A 94 -17.69 8.00 6.59
C ARG A 94 -16.48 8.92 6.48
N SER A 95 -16.73 10.21 6.67
CA SER A 95 -15.71 11.26 6.63
C SER A 95 -14.64 11.12 7.70
N VAL A 96 -14.85 10.27 8.72
CA VAL A 96 -13.93 9.99 9.82
C VAL A 96 -13.61 8.48 9.85
N PRO A 97 -12.34 8.07 9.90
CA PRO A 97 -11.95 6.67 10.02
C PRO A 97 -12.23 6.14 11.43
N ASP A 98 -12.73 4.91 11.52
CA ASP A 98 -12.83 4.20 12.78
C ASP A 98 -11.56 3.36 13.01
N TYR A 99 -10.98 3.48 14.21
CA TYR A 99 -9.79 2.73 14.63
C TYR A 99 -10.16 1.67 15.65
N TYR A 100 -9.75 0.44 15.41
CA TYR A 100 -9.88 -0.67 16.35
C TYR A 100 -8.50 -1.23 16.66
N ARG A 101 -8.26 -1.72 17.88
CA ARG A 101 -7.04 -2.49 18.14
C ARG A 101 -7.04 -3.75 17.29
N PHE A 102 -5.86 -4.10 16.78
CA PHE A 102 -5.70 -5.24 15.87
C PHE A 102 -6.27 -6.54 16.46
N GLU A 103 -5.91 -6.86 17.71
CA GLU A 103 -6.36 -8.08 18.38
C GLU A 103 -7.88 -8.13 18.57
N GLU A 104 -8.49 -7.05 19.07
CA GLU A 104 -9.93 -6.94 19.29
C GLU A 104 -10.71 -7.17 17.99
N TRP A 105 -10.25 -6.54 16.92
CA TRP A 105 -10.86 -6.69 15.60
C TRP A 105 -10.73 -8.11 15.06
N MET A 106 -9.55 -8.72 15.22
CA MET A 106 -9.30 -10.09 14.76
C MET A 106 -10.14 -11.11 15.53
N ASN A 107 -10.33 -10.91 16.84
CA ASN A 107 -11.15 -11.76 17.70
C ASN A 107 -12.66 -11.64 17.38
N ALA A 108 -13.10 -10.49 16.89
CA ALA A 108 -14.49 -10.26 16.48
C ALA A 108 -14.89 -10.98 15.16
N GLY A 109 -13.97 -11.68 14.49
CA GLY A 109 -14.26 -12.47 13.28
C GLY A 109 -14.60 -11.65 12.02
N LYS A 110 -14.53 -10.31 12.08
CA LYS A 110 -14.90 -9.39 10.98
C LYS A 110 -13.80 -9.23 9.91
N ALA A 111 -13.08 -10.31 9.58
CA ALA A 111 -12.07 -10.30 8.53
C ALA A 111 -12.75 -10.40 7.15
N GLY A 112 -12.86 -9.29 6.41
CA GLY A 112 -13.50 -9.35 5.08
C GLY A 112 -13.65 -8.08 4.24
N LYS A 113 -13.50 -6.87 4.79
CA LYS A 113 -13.51 -5.64 3.96
C LYS A 113 -12.08 -5.11 3.72
N SER A 114 -11.92 -4.20 2.76
CA SER A 114 -10.63 -3.56 2.47
C SER A 114 -10.24 -2.58 3.59
N TYR A 115 -9.56 -3.11 4.60
CA TYR A 115 -9.06 -2.36 5.75
C TYR A 115 -7.58 -2.01 5.60
N PHE A 116 -7.11 -1.05 6.39
CA PHE A 116 -5.68 -0.76 6.55
C PHE A 116 -5.23 -1.12 7.97
N VAL A 117 -4.00 -1.59 8.09
CA VAL A 117 -3.29 -1.79 9.35
C VAL A 117 -2.37 -0.60 9.54
N LEU A 118 -2.44 0.04 10.69
CA LEU A 118 -1.66 1.20 11.06
C LEU A 118 -0.70 0.81 12.19
N PHE A 119 0.60 0.83 11.88
CA PHE A 119 1.67 0.71 12.86
C PHE A 119 1.99 2.10 13.39
N ARG A 120 1.93 2.29 14.71
CA ARG A 120 2.15 3.59 15.36
C ARG A 120 3.19 3.53 16.48
N THR A 121 4.00 4.56 16.57
CA THR A 121 4.98 4.80 17.67
C THR A 121 4.47 5.76 18.75
N THR A 122 3.32 6.40 18.51
CA THR A 122 2.68 7.35 19.42
C THR A 122 1.28 6.89 19.84
N GLU A 123 0.77 7.47 20.93
CA GLU A 123 -0.59 7.21 21.42
C GLU A 123 -1.66 8.02 20.68
N GLY A 124 -1.26 9.10 20.00
CA GLY A 124 -2.14 9.94 19.20
C GLY A 124 -2.65 9.25 17.93
N PHE A 125 -3.69 9.83 17.34
CA PHE A 125 -4.18 9.48 16.00
C PHE A 125 -3.54 10.38 14.93
N PRO A 126 -3.34 9.89 13.70
CA PRO A 126 -2.74 10.69 12.64
C PRO A 126 -3.62 11.87 12.27
N VAL A 127 -2.99 13.03 12.05
CA VAL A 127 -3.68 14.28 11.70
C VAL A 127 -4.40 14.16 10.35
N ASN A 128 -3.84 13.40 9.41
CA ASN A 128 -4.43 13.16 8.10
C ASN A 128 -4.97 11.71 7.98
N PRO A 129 -6.31 11.50 7.97
CA PRO A 129 -6.92 10.20 7.90
C PRO A 129 -7.04 9.61 6.47
N MET A 130 -6.30 10.13 5.49
CA MET A 130 -6.37 9.61 4.12
C MET A 130 -5.54 8.33 3.93
N PHE A 131 -6.09 7.21 4.38
CA PHE A 131 -5.57 5.86 4.11
C PHE A 131 -6.03 5.40 2.72
N MET A 132 -5.34 5.84 1.67
CA MET A 132 -5.63 5.39 0.29
C MET A 132 -4.70 4.26 -0.17
N PHE A 133 -3.49 4.17 0.40
CA PHE A 133 -2.46 3.20 0.00
C PHE A 133 -1.59 2.81 1.18
N SER A 134 -0.82 1.72 1.03
CA SER A 134 0.25 1.38 1.97
C SER A 134 1.34 2.44 1.90
N ALA A 135 1.41 3.35 2.87
CA ALA A 135 2.25 4.53 2.85
C ALA A 135 2.58 5.02 4.27
N PRO A 136 3.68 5.77 4.46
CA PRO A 136 3.93 6.51 5.68
C PRO A 136 2.94 7.68 5.72
N ILE A 137 2.14 7.74 6.79
CA ILE A 137 1.11 8.78 6.95
C ILE A 137 1.64 9.97 7.75
N ASP A 138 2.73 9.76 8.52
CA ASP A 138 3.50 10.80 9.19
C ASP A 138 4.88 10.26 9.63
N GLU A 139 5.58 10.97 10.51
CA GLU A 139 6.77 10.52 11.25
C GLU A 139 6.50 9.33 12.17
N ASP A 140 5.28 9.19 12.70
CA ASP A 140 4.95 8.14 13.68
C ASP A 140 4.20 6.93 13.10
N TYR A 141 3.75 7.01 11.85
CA TYR A 141 2.82 6.03 11.28
C TYR A 141 3.32 5.35 9.99
N ILE A 142 3.10 4.04 9.87
CA ILE A 142 3.11 3.32 8.59
C ILE A 142 1.75 2.63 8.43
N SER A 143 1.04 2.96 7.35
CA SER A 143 -0.19 2.27 6.96
C SER A 143 0.11 1.18 5.94
N VAL A 144 -0.55 0.03 6.07
CA VAL A 144 -0.44 -1.11 5.17
C VAL A 144 -1.82 -1.68 4.90
N GLN A 145 -2.21 -1.82 3.64
CA GLN A 145 -3.48 -2.48 3.31
C GLN A 145 -3.50 -3.92 3.84
N PHE A 146 -4.55 -4.28 4.57
CA PHE A 146 -4.64 -5.58 5.23
C PHE A 146 -4.67 -6.73 4.21
N ARG A 147 -3.89 -7.77 4.50
CA ARG A 147 -3.91 -9.08 3.81
C ARG A 147 -3.76 -10.17 4.86
N PRO A 148 -4.33 -11.37 4.65
CA PRO A 148 -4.17 -12.48 5.61
C PRO A 148 -2.71 -12.82 5.96
N ALA A 149 -1.78 -12.61 5.02
CA ALA A 149 -0.35 -12.80 5.23
C ALA A 149 0.28 -11.78 6.21
N ILE A 150 -0.29 -10.58 6.35
CA ILE A 150 0.17 -9.57 7.32
C ILE A 150 -0.13 -10.03 8.74
N LYS A 151 -1.32 -10.59 8.99
CA LYS A 151 -1.67 -11.18 10.29
C LYS A 151 -0.62 -12.19 10.73
N ARG A 152 -0.28 -13.14 9.85
CA ARG A 152 0.74 -14.15 10.11
C ARG A 152 2.12 -13.55 10.38
N ALA A 153 2.47 -12.43 9.74
CA ALA A 153 3.73 -11.75 9.96
C ALA A 153 3.76 -11.05 11.34
N ILE A 154 2.69 -10.35 11.71
CA ILE A 154 2.56 -9.70 13.02
C ILE A 154 2.62 -10.73 14.15
N GLU A 155 1.79 -11.78 14.09
CA GLU A 155 1.73 -12.84 15.12
C GLU A 155 3.06 -13.60 15.29
N LYS A 156 3.88 -13.63 14.24
CA LYS A 156 5.19 -14.29 14.27
C LYS A 156 6.26 -13.45 14.97
N TYR A 157 6.21 -12.12 14.85
CA TYR A 157 7.30 -11.23 15.23
C TYR A 157 6.99 -10.35 16.44
N GLN A 158 5.76 -10.37 16.95
CA GLN A 158 5.33 -9.65 18.14
C GLN A 158 5.23 -10.56 19.39
N LYS A 159 5.65 -11.82 19.30
CA LYS A 159 5.79 -12.75 20.44
C LYS A 159 7.20 -12.71 20.99
#